data_AF-A0A1B6IZD5-F1
#
_entry.id   AF-A0A1B6IZD5-F1
#
_cell.length_a   1.000
_cell.length_b   1.000
_cell.length_c   1.000
_cell.angle_alpha   90.00
_cell.angle_beta   90.00
_cell.angle_gamma   90.00
#
_symmetry.space_group_name_H-M   'P 1'
#
loop_
_entity.id
_entity.type
_entity.pdbx_description
1 polymer ?
#
loop_
_entity_poly.entity_id
_entity_poly.type
_entity_poly.pdbx_seq_one_letter_code
_entity_poly.pdbx_strand_id
1 'polypeptide(L)'
;QVLDRLRGWRSDDLYDYRIKGSQMTQEEKLEHNIRKKALQDPTFPSEDVISEFMSAKSVDVPKFEWTKPSLPNFVTMADRLLAWEDDYTCSKFLPLVTRWHLQHGGAECGLRLLEIVKRRAVRGVASYELRWHHDGVGDHTT
;
A
#
# COMPACT_ATOMS: atom_id res chain seq x y z
N GLN A 1 4.06 25.64 11.84
CA GLN A 1 5.46 26.08 12.05
C GLN A 1 6.13 26.55 10.74
N VAL A 2 6.36 25.68 9.74
CA VAL A 2 7.02 26.12 8.47
C VAL A 2 6.11 26.96 7.58
N LEU A 3 4.84 26.56 7.37
CA LEU A 3 3.90 27.32 6.53
C LEU A 3 3.62 28.73 7.09
N ASP A 4 3.43 28.84 8.41
CA ASP A 4 3.24 30.13 9.08
C ASP A 4 4.44 31.07 8.88
N ARG A 5 5.66 30.50 8.93
CA ARG A 5 6.89 31.24 8.65
C ARG A 5 6.93 31.74 7.21
N LEU A 6 6.57 30.90 6.24
CA LEU A 6 6.54 31.29 4.82
C LEU A 6 5.49 32.38 4.54
N ARG A 7 4.31 32.31 5.17
CA ARG A 7 3.29 33.36 5.12
C ARG A 7 3.81 34.68 5.71
N GLY A 8 4.56 34.60 6.81
CA GLY A 8 5.18 35.76 7.47
C GLY A 8 6.30 36.44 6.67
N TRP A 9 6.84 35.83 5.61
CA TRP A 9 7.93 36.42 4.83
C TRP A 9 7.55 37.72 4.10
N ARG A 10 6.26 38.01 3.88
CA ARG A 10 5.83 39.31 3.34
C ARG A 10 5.60 40.37 4.41
N SER A 11 5.28 39.95 5.63
CA SER A 11 4.83 40.83 6.73
C SER A 11 5.88 41.03 7.81
N ASP A 12 7.07 40.43 7.68
CA ASP A 12 8.18 40.61 8.62
C ASP A 12 8.92 41.93 8.33
N ASP A 13 8.36 43.03 8.83
CA ASP A 13 8.88 44.40 8.70
C ASP A 13 10.25 44.59 9.38
N LEU A 14 10.59 43.71 10.33
CA LEU A 14 11.87 43.76 11.04
C LEU A 14 12.97 42.94 10.35
N TYR A 15 12.65 42.22 9.28
CA TYR A 15 13.61 41.36 8.58
C TYR A 15 14.79 42.14 8.02
N ASP A 16 14.51 43.26 7.33
CA ASP A 16 15.55 44.07 6.70
C ASP A 16 16.52 44.67 7.72
N TYR A 17 16.06 44.98 8.93
CA TYR A 17 16.90 45.45 10.02
C TYR A 17 17.80 44.34 10.57
N ARG A 18 17.27 43.11 10.68
CA ARG A 18 18.01 41.92 11.12
C ARG A 18 19.15 41.57 10.16
N ILE A 19 18.91 41.74 8.86
CA ILE A 19 19.85 41.42 7.79
C ILE A 19 20.91 42.53 7.58
N LYS A 20 20.56 43.80 7.81
CA LYS A 20 21.50 44.94 7.67
C LYS A 20 22.47 45.12 8.85
N GLY A 21 22.09 44.70 10.05
CA GLY A 21 22.84 44.97 11.29
C GLY A 21 23.83 43.89 11.74
N SER A 22 23.82 42.69 11.15
CA SER A 22 24.57 41.54 11.66
C SER A 22 25.41 40.84 10.59
N GLN A 23 26.57 40.28 10.98
CA GLN A 23 27.30 39.34 10.12
C GLN A 23 26.44 38.07 9.97
N MET A 24 25.77 37.94 8.83
CA MET A 24 24.95 36.76 8.56
C MET A 24 25.80 35.49 8.50
N THR A 25 25.33 34.46 9.18
CA THR A 25 25.77 33.08 9.03
C THR A 25 25.52 32.58 7.60
N GLN A 26 26.15 31.46 7.24
CA GLN A 26 25.96 30.86 5.91
C GLN A 26 24.50 30.40 5.70
N GLU A 27 23.84 29.90 6.74
CA GLU A 27 22.43 29.48 6.70
C GLU A 27 21.49 30.66 6.50
N GLU A 28 21.71 31.78 7.21
CA GLU A 28 20.92 33.00 7.01
C GLU A 28 21.10 33.57 5.60
N LYS A 29 22.31 33.50 5.04
CA LYS A 29 22.57 33.91 3.65
C LYS A 29 21.79 33.04 2.67
N LEU A 30 21.74 31.74 2.93
CA LEU A 30 20.97 30.80 2.11
C LEU A 30 19.47 31.10 2.21
N GLU A 31 18.93 31.24 3.42
CA GLU A 31 17.51 31.55 3.64
C GLU A 31 17.13 32.90 3.01
N HIS A 32 17.98 33.92 3.14
CA HIS A 32 17.76 35.22 2.49
C HIS A 32 17.67 35.11 0.97
N ASN A 33 18.58 34.35 0.35
CA ASN A 33 18.56 34.12 -1.09
C ASN A 33 17.31 33.35 -1.53
N ILE A 34 16.86 32.36 -0.74
CA ILE A 34 15.63 31.62 -1.00
C ILE A 34 14.41 32.55 -0.88
N ARG A 35 14.30 33.32 0.21
CA ARG A 35 13.22 34.30 0.42
C ARG A 35 13.15 35.32 -0.70
N LYS A 36 14.29 35.89 -1.09
CA LYS A 36 14.38 36.86 -2.18
C LYS A 36 13.86 36.29 -3.50
N LYS A 37 14.24 35.05 -3.84
CA LYS A 37 13.76 34.37 -5.06
C LYS A 37 12.27 34.01 -4.98
N ALA A 38 11.82 33.52 -3.83
CA ALA A 38 10.42 33.13 -3.63
C ALA A 38 9.46 34.32 -3.70
N LEU A 39 9.84 35.47 -3.11
CA LEU A 39 9.01 36.69 -3.14
C LEU A 39 8.95 37.39 -4.50
N GLN A 40 9.76 36.99 -5.48
CA GLN A 40 9.59 37.45 -6.89
C GLN A 40 8.27 36.96 -7.48
N ASP A 41 7.77 35.81 -7.01
CA ASP A 41 6.43 35.35 -7.32
C ASP A 41 5.44 36.06 -6.38
N PRO A 42 4.50 36.88 -6.90
CA PRO A 42 3.53 37.58 -6.07
C PRO A 42 2.54 36.63 -5.38
N THR A 43 2.36 35.42 -5.91
CA THR A 43 1.44 34.41 -5.36
C THR A 43 2.08 33.54 -4.30
N PHE A 44 3.38 33.69 -4.04
CA PHE A 44 4.06 32.92 -3.00
C PHE A 44 3.71 33.40 -1.58
N PRO A 45 3.48 32.48 -0.63
CA PRO A 45 3.26 31.04 -0.84
C PRO A 45 1.86 30.79 -1.45
N SER A 46 1.75 29.83 -2.39
CA SER A 46 0.49 29.57 -3.09
C SER A 46 -0.59 29.06 -2.14
N GLU A 47 -1.52 29.93 -1.78
CA GLU A 47 -2.63 29.57 -0.89
C GLU A 47 -3.60 28.58 -1.55
N ASP A 48 -3.72 28.58 -2.87
CA ASP A 48 -4.54 27.61 -3.61
C ASP A 48 -4.02 26.18 -3.39
N VAL A 49 -2.71 25.96 -3.59
CA VAL A 49 -2.07 24.67 -3.35
C VAL A 49 -2.16 24.28 -1.88
N ILE A 50 -1.87 25.21 -0.97
CA ILE A 50 -1.98 24.94 0.47
C ILE A 50 -3.40 24.52 0.82
N SER A 51 -4.41 25.24 0.31
CA SER A 51 -5.81 24.94 0.58
C SER A 51 -6.23 23.58 0.03
N GLU A 52 -5.75 23.20 -1.18
CA GLU A 52 -6.05 21.90 -1.77
C GLU A 52 -5.54 20.76 -0.87
N PHE A 53 -4.29 20.82 -0.43
CA PHE A 53 -3.68 19.78 0.40
C PHE A 53 -4.22 19.73 1.82
N MET A 54 -4.58 20.90 2.38
CA MET A 54 -5.13 20.99 3.74
C MET A 54 -6.64 20.68 3.76
N SER A 55 -7.32 20.79 2.62
CA SER A 55 -8.70 20.35 2.47
C SER A 55 -8.74 18.82 2.37
N ALA A 56 -9.16 18.15 3.44
CA ALA A 56 -9.50 16.75 3.35
C ALA A 56 -10.75 16.61 2.48
N LYS A 57 -10.57 16.20 1.22
CA LYS A 57 -11.70 15.78 0.38
C LYS A 57 -12.26 14.50 1.01
N SER A 58 -13.49 14.57 1.51
CA SER A 58 -14.21 13.39 1.97
C SER A 58 -14.45 12.50 0.76
N VAL A 59 -13.67 11.42 0.65
CA VAL A 59 -13.94 10.37 -0.33
C VAL A 59 -14.71 9.28 0.39
N ASP A 60 -15.88 8.92 -0.11
CA ASP A 60 -16.57 7.71 0.35
C ASP A 60 -15.75 6.50 -0.07
N VAL A 61 -14.91 6.03 0.84
CA VAL A 61 -14.13 4.82 0.63
C VAL A 61 -15.05 3.63 0.90
N PRO A 62 -15.31 2.75 -0.08
CA PRO A 62 -16.10 1.56 0.17
C PRO A 62 -15.41 0.68 1.21
N LYS A 63 -16.20 0.05 2.08
CA LYS A 63 -15.68 -0.93 3.03
C LYS A 63 -15.25 -2.18 2.26
N PHE A 64 -13.97 -2.53 2.37
CA PHE A 64 -13.44 -3.76 1.80
C PHE A 64 -13.41 -4.84 2.87
N GLU A 65 -13.95 -6.01 2.55
CA GLU A 65 -13.92 -7.19 3.41
C GLU A 65 -13.18 -8.34 2.71
N TRP A 66 -12.39 -9.07 3.49
CA TRP A 66 -11.72 -10.28 3.01
C TRP A 66 -12.73 -11.42 2.97
N THR A 67 -12.96 -11.98 1.80
CA THR A 67 -13.94 -13.05 1.57
C THR A 67 -13.27 -14.35 1.12
N LYS A 68 -14.04 -15.45 1.12
CA LYS A 68 -13.59 -16.75 0.63
C LYS A 68 -13.19 -16.62 -0.85
N PRO A 69 -11.98 -17.04 -1.24
CA PRO A 69 -11.58 -17.02 -2.64
C PRO A 69 -12.43 -18.01 -3.45
N SER A 70 -12.81 -17.62 -4.66
CA SER A 70 -13.66 -18.42 -5.57
C SER A 70 -12.80 -19.07 -6.66
N LEU A 71 -12.72 -20.40 -6.63
CA LEU A 71 -11.98 -21.17 -7.65
C LEU A 71 -12.57 -20.96 -9.06
N PRO A 72 -13.90 -21.03 -9.28
CA PRO A 72 -14.47 -20.81 -10.62
C PRO A 72 -14.13 -19.44 -11.21
N ASN A 73 -14.17 -18.38 -10.39
CA ASN A 73 -13.81 -17.03 -10.83
C ASN A 73 -12.32 -16.93 -11.15
N PHE A 74 -11.47 -17.60 -10.36
CA PHE A 74 -10.03 -17.61 -10.59
C PHE A 74 -9.66 -18.39 -11.86
N VAL A 75 -10.29 -19.55 -12.09
CA VAL A 75 -10.11 -20.35 -13.33
C VAL A 75 -10.50 -19.53 -14.55
N THR A 76 -11.70 -18.92 -14.55
CA THR A 76 -12.15 -18.06 -15.65
C THR A 76 -11.18 -16.90 -15.92
N MET A 77 -10.65 -16.28 -14.86
CA MET A 77 -9.69 -15.20 -14.99
C MET A 77 -8.34 -15.69 -15.54
N ALA A 78 -7.83 -16.81 -15.03
CA ALA A 78 -6.53 -17.37 -15.40
C ALA A 78 -6.53 -17.90 -16.84
N ASP A 79 -7.58 -18.59 -17.26
CA ASP A 79 -7.78 -18.99 -18.65
C ASP A 79 -7.79 -17.76 -19.57
N ARG A 80 -8.67 -16.79 -19.29
CA ARG A 80 -8.86 -15.63 -20.18
C ARG A 80 -7.66 -14.69 -20.25
N LEU A 81 -6.99 -14.43 -19.13
CA LEU A 81 -5.95 -13.38 -19.06
C LEU A 81 -4.53 -13.93 -19.10
N LEU A 82 -4.34 -15.20 -18.74
CA LEU A 82 -3.02 -15.82 -18.60
C LEU A 82 -2.84 -17.08 -19.46
N ALA A 83 -3.92 -17.58 -20.08
CA ALA A 83 -3.93 -18.83 -20.83
C ALA A 83 -3.36 -20.01 -20.02
N TRP A 84 -3.69 -20.06 -18.73
CA TRP A 84 -3.26 -21.16 -17.86
C TRP A 84 -4.17 -22.37 -18.03
N GLU A 85 -3.56 -23.55 -18.07
CA GLU A 85 -4.27 -24.82 -17.96
C GLU A 85 -4.91 -24.97 -16.58
N ASP A 86 -6.01 -25.73 -16.50
CA ASP A 86 -6.81 -25.90 -15.28
C ASP A 86 -6.00 -26.48 -14.12
N ASP A 87 -5.19 -27.51 -14.38
CA ASP A 87 -4.37 -28.17 -13.35
C ASP A 87 -3.33 -27.19 -12.76
N TYR A 88 -2.68 -26.42 -13.62
CA TYR A 88 -1.73 -25.41 -13.19
C TYR A 88 -2.44 -24.33 -12.38
N THR A 89 -3.60 -23.87 -12.83
CA THR A 89 -4.42 -22.88 -12.14
C THR A 89 -4.84 -23.35 -10.76
N CYS A 90 -5.33 -24.58 -10.63
CA CYS A 90 -5.67 -25.20 -9.36
C CYS A 90 -4.47 -25.26 -8.41
N SER A 91 -3.29 -25.63 -8.92
CA SER A 91 -2.05 -25.67 -8.13
C SER A 91 -1.67 -24.29 -7.56
N LYS A 92 -1.93 -23.21 -8.30
CA LYS A 92 -1.67 -21.83 -7.86
C LYS A 92 -2.75 -21.28 -6.95
N PHE A 93 -3.97 -21.79 -7.05
CA PHE A 93 -5.08 -21.40 -6.19
C PHE A 93 -4.99 -22.04 -4.80
N LEU A 94 -4.49 -23.28 -4.71
CA LEU A 94 -4.48 -24.07 -3.47
C LEU A 94 -3.86 -23.33 -2.26
N PRO A 95 -2.70 -22.65 -2.37
CA PRO A 95 -2.14 -21.88 -1.25
C PRO A 95 -3.03 -20.73 -0.75
N LEU A 96 -3.82 -20.11 -1.64
CA LEU A 96 -4.71 -19.00 -1.28
C LEU A 96 -5.89 -19.47 -0.45
N VAL A 97 -6.57 -20.51 -0.92
CA VAL A 97 -7.74 -21.08 -0.23
C VAL A 97 -7.36 -21.78 1.08
N THR A 98 -6.21 -22.47 1.11
CA THR A 98 -5.71 -23.10 2.35
C THR A 98 -5.32 -22.07 3.41
N ARG A 99 -4.69 -20.95 3.02
CA ARG A 99 -4.44 -19.84 3.94
C ARG A 99 -5.74 -19.23 4.47
N TRP A 100 -6.73 -19.00 3.59
CA TRP A 100 -8.03 -18.48 4.00
C TRP A 100 -8.71 -19.42 5.00
N HIS A 101 -8.76 -20.72 4.70
CA HIS A 101 -9.34 -21.76 5.57
C HIS A 101 -8.71 -21.74 6.98
N LEU A 102 -7.37 -21.72 7.07
CA LEU A 102 -6.66 -21.68 8.34
C LEU A 102 -6.87 -20.38 9.11
N GLN A 103 -6.92 -19.23 8.42
CA GLN A 103 -7.17 -17.93 9.05
C GLN A 103 -8.59 -17.80 9.61
N HIS A 104 -9.55 -18.57 9.08
CA HIS A 104 -10.95 -18.57 9.50
C HIS A 104 -11.30 -19.80 10.35
N GLY A 105 -10.33 -20.32 11.12
CA GLY A 105 -10.59 -21.38 12.10
C GLY A 105 -11.00 -22.73 11.49
N GLY A 106 -10.59 -23.01 10.25
CA GLY A 106 -10.96 -24.23 9.55
C GLY A 106 -12.32 -24.16 8.85
N ALA A 107 -12.80 -22.96 8.51
CA ALA A 107 -14.07 -22.78 7.81
C ALA A 107 -14.14 -23.55 6.47
N GLU A 108 -15.31 -24.10 6.16
CA GLU A 108 -15.55 -24.90 4.96
C GLU A 108 -15.12 -24.21 3.66
N CYS A 109 -14.08 -24.77 3.04
CA CYS A 109 -13.46 -24.19 1.85
C CYS A 109 -13.64 -25.05 0.59
N GLY A 110 -14.32 -26.20 0.69
CA GLY A 110 -14.45 -27.19 -0.38
C GLY A 110 -13.25 -28.13 -0.49
N LEU A 111 -12.25 -27.94 0.36
CA LEU A 111 -11.10 -28.84 0.50
C LEU A 111 -11.12 -29.47 1.88
N ARG A 112 -10.86 -30.78 1.91
CA ARG A 112 -10.67 -31.56 3.12
C ARG A 112 -9.21 -31.94 3.26
N LEU A 113 -8.62 -31.65 4.43
CA LEU A 113 -7.29 -32.14 4.73
C LEU A 113 -7.35 -33.66 4.91
N LEU A 114 -6.60 -34.41 4.10
CA LEU A 114 -6.49 -35.86 4.24
C LEU A 114 -5.41 -36.22 5.25
N GLU A 115 -4.19 -35.71 5.03
CA GLU A 115 -3.08 -35.99 5.91
C GLU A 115 -1.98 -34.92 5.84
N ILE A 116 -1.17 -34.90 6.89
CA ILE A 116 0.13 -34.24 6.89
C ILE A 116 1.14 -35.25 6.37
N VAL A 117 1.64 -35.03 5.16
CA VAL A 117 2.57 -35.94 4.48
C VAL A 117 3.92 -35.93 5.20
N LYS A 118 4.49 -34.75 5.44
CA LYS A 118 5.81 -34.59 6.09
C LYS A 118 6.08 -33.17 6.56
N ARG A 119 7.04 -33.04 7.47
CA ARG A 119 7.66 -31.76 7.85
C ARG A 119 8.55 -31.25 6.71
N ARG A 120 8.59 -29.93 6.54
CA ARG A 120 9.42 -29.23 5.54
C ARG A 120 10.02 -27.97 6.15
N ALA A 121 11.09 -27.49 5.53
CA ALA A 121 11.60 -26.15 5.73
C ALA A 121 11.54 -25.42 4.38
N VAL A 122 10.62 -24.46 4.24
CA VAL A 122 10.48 -23.67 3.01
C VAL A 122 11.15 -22.33 3.27
N ARG A 123 12.29 -22.06 2.61
CA ARG A 123 13.08 -20.84 2.80
C ARG A 123 13.41 -20.56 4.28
N GLY A 124 13.74 -21.61 5.02
CA GLY A 124 14.06 -21.52 6.46
C GLY A 124 12.86 -21.49 7.41
N VAL A 125 11.62 -21.49 6.90
CA VAL A 125 10.41 -21.51 7.73
C VAL A 125 9.92 -22.95 7.90
N ALA A 126 9.76 -23.37 9.17
CA ALA A 126 9.17 -24.67 9.50
C ALA A 126 7.75 -24.77 8.93
N SER A 127 7.51 -25.79 8.13
CA SER A 127 6.31 -25.96 7.31
C SER A 127 5.89 -27.43 7.27
N TYR A 128 4.70 -27.69 6.74
CA TYR A 128 4.19 -29.02 6.50
C TYR A 128 3.79 -29.16 5.04
N GLU A 129 4.07 -30.32 4.46
CA GLU A 129 3.48 -30.75 3.20
C GLU A 129 2.18 -31.48 3.52
N LEU A 130 1.10 -31.08 2.84
CA LEU A 130 -0.26 -31.51 3.14
C LEU A 130 -0.88 -32.14 1.90
N ARG A 131 -1.63 -33.23 2.09
CA ARG A 131 -2.47 -33.79 1.03
C ARG A 131 -3.92 -33.35 1.26
N TRP A 132 -4.52 -32.77 0.23
CA TRP A 132 -5.89 -32.27 0.25
C TRP A 132 -6.77 -33.10 -0.69
N HIS A 133 -8.03 -33.24 -0.33
CA HIS A 133 -9.09 -33.76 -1.19
C HIS A 133 -10.06 -32.63 -1.51
N HIS A 134 -10.54 -32.58 -2.75
CA HIS A 134 -11.57 -31.64 -3.15
C HIS A 134 -12.91 -32.37 -3.21
N ASP A 135 -13.87 -31.95 -2.40
CA ASP A 135 -15.15 -32.65 -2.24
C ASP A 135 -16.06 -32.56 -3.50
N GLY A 136 -15.60 -31.92 -4.59
CA GLY A 136 -16.34 -31.71 -5.84
C GLY A 136 -15.70 -32.19 -7.13
N VAL A 137 -14.50 -32.81 -7.10
CA VAL A 137 -13.83 -33.36 -8.29
C VAL A 137 -13.30 -34.74 -7.93
N GLY A 138 -13.79 -35.79 -8.61
CA GLY A 138 -13.30 -37.16 -8.41
C GLY A 138 -11.78 -37.23 -8.50
N ASP A 139 -11.17 -38.15 -7.76
CA ASP A 139 -9.72 -38.23 -7.51
C ASP A 139 -8.83 -37.87 -8.71
N HIS A 140 -8.18 -36.70 -8.63
CA HIS A 140 -7.02 -36.38 -9.48
C HIS A 140 -5.81 -36.22 -8.54
N THR A 141 -4.92 -37.21 -8.60
CA THR A 141 -3.69 -37.28 -7.81
C THR A 141 -2.64 -36.33 -8.40
N THR A 142 -2.07 -35.43 -7.60
CA THR A 142 -0.79 -34.76 -7.88
C THR A 142 0.06 -34.76 -6.62
#